data_AF-A0A817LRS8-F1
#
_entry.id   AF-A0A817LRS8-F1
#
_cell.length_a   1.000
_cell.length_b   1.000
_cell.length_c   1.000
_cell.angle_alpha   90.00
_cell.angle_beta   90.00
_cell.angle_gamma   90.00
#
_symmetry.space_group_name_H-M   'P 1'
#
loop_
_entity.id
_entity.type
_entity.pdbx_description
1 polymer ?
#
loop_
_entity_poly.entity_id
_entity_poly.type
_entity_poly.pdbx_seq_one_letter_code
_entity_poly.pdbx_strand_id
1 'polypeptide(L)'
;MLELRYHMRENQSARQNRELERQFYEIQRETSRLEQMEHQTRELEREQRERIERRRMALAHMHQEARESLQQLHYSLSQSEKIMAFSKPAIQEEDLLASSQLRTVAYKLVELGLANLAENIFRHISILRSNEPQSFRDLALLLQESTNIQYNHIIEISDLFKKVILGEWDNRFAEIEVTALHELNWFLFRFHQQQQIAASLDNRLIRHLHVDLRIVLVWDTDLDLHVIEPTGEECYYSHKNTANGGMISRDFTRGYGPEEYLIRKATKGTYTVRVKYFANHQQSLTGATTIMVYIYKYYGESNQQKEIVTLRLDSNKEMIDVCKVEFDDDVKRKSQHIRTHCQKFEYEYSSKYYL
;
A
#
# COMPACT_ATOMS: atom_id res chain seq x y z
N MET A 1 14.89 18.26 93.23
CA MET A 1 13.53 17.95 92.72
C MET A 1 13.04 18.94 91.67
N LEU A 2 13.19 20.27 91.86
CA LEU A 2 12.80 21.29 90.88
C LEU A 2 13.70 21.33 89.61
N GLU A 3 15.03 21.28 89.75
CA GLU A 3 15.96 21.25 88.61
C GLU A 3 15.81 19.98 87.73
N LEU A 4 15.58 18.82 88.35
CA LEU A 4 15.34 17.56 87.64
C LEU A 4 14.07 17.60 86.77
N ARG A 5 13.00 18.28 87.23
CA ARG A 5 11.77 18.47 86.44
C ARG A 5 11.96 19.47 85.31
N TYR A 6 12.83 20.47 85.49
CA TYR A 6 13.16 21.46 84.45
C TYR A 6 13.93 20.82 83.29
N HIS A 7 15.03 20.10 83.58
CA HIS A 7 15.81 19.41 82.56
C HIS A 7 15.06 18.26 81.88
N MET A 8 14.13 17.59 82.57
CA MET A 8 13.25 16.60 81.95
C MET A 8 12.29 17.24 80.94
N ARG A 9 11.73 18.42 81.24
CA ARG A 9 10.87 19.17 80.31
C ARG A 9 11.65 19.73 79.11
N GLU A 10 12.85 20.26 79.31
CA GLU A 10 13.73 20.69 78.21
C GLU A 10 14.10 19.52 77.29
N ASN A 11 14.48 18.36 77.84
CA ASN A 11 14.77 17.18 77.05
C ASN A 11 13.55 16.64 76.29
N GLN A 12 12.37 16.72 76.89
CA GLN A 12 11.12 16.29 76.23
C GLN A 12 10.72 17.24 75.10
N SER A 13 10.84 18.56 75.31
CA SER A 13 10.60 19.58 74.28
C SER A 13 11.62 19.50 73.13
N ALA A 14 12.90 19.27 73.43
CA ALA A 14 13.93 19.09 72.42
C ALA A 14 13.73 17.80 71.59
N ARG A 15 13.19 16.73 72.19
CA ARG A 15 12.81 15.51 71.46
C ARG A 15 11.62 15.76 70.53
N GLN A 16 10.59 16.46 71.02
CA GLN A 16 9.44 16.86 70.19
C GLN A 16 9.85 17.75 69.01
N ASN A 17 10.75 18.71 69.21
CA ASN A 17 11.22 19.56 68.11
C ASN A 17 11.98 18.77 67.03
N ARG A 18 12.85 17.82 67.42
CA ARG A 18 13.54 16.96 66.44
C ARG A 18 12.61 16.00 65.71
N GLU A 19 11.46 15.68 66.29
CA GLU A 19 10.44 14.84 65.66
C GLU A 19 9.61 15.67 64.67
N LEU A 20 9.25 16.90 65.04
CA LEU A 20 8.61 17.86 64.14
C LEU A 20 9.50 18.24 62.95
N GLU A 21 10.81 18.44 63.16
CA GLU A 21 11.75 18.68 62.06
C GLU A 21 11.84 17.48 61.10
N ARG A 22 11.86 16.25 61.64
CA ARG A 22 11.84 15.05 60.79
C ARG A 22 10.56 14.94 59.97
N GLN A 23 9.41 15.18 60.59
CA GLN A 23 8.13 15.22 59.90
C GLN A 23 8.08 16.33 58.85
N PHE A 24 8.64 17.50 59.12
CA PHE A 24 8.73 18.61 58.17
C PHE A 24 9.55 18.22 56.92
N TYR A 25 10.73 17.63 57.10
CA TYR A 25 11.54 17.16 55.96
C TYR A 25 10.90 16.02 55.18
N GLU A 26 10.16 15.13 55.86
CA GLU A 26 9.41 14.05 55.21
C GLU A 26 8.24 14.59 54.38
N ILE A 27 7.49 15.55 54.91
CA ILE A 27 6.44 16.27 54.18
C ILE A 27 7.03 16.99 52.97
N GLN A 28 8.17 17.68 53.14
CA GLN A 28 8.83 18.39 52.05
C GLN A 28 9.26 17.42 50.93
N ARG A 29 9.80 16.26 51.28
CA ARG A 29 10.17 15.22 50.32
C ARG A 29 8.96 14.67 49.56
N GLU A 30 7.85 14.39 50.24
CA GLU A 30 6.67 13.85 49.56
C GLU A 30 5.94 14.92 48.74
N THR A 31 6.00 16.18 49.15
CA THR A 31 5.48 17.30 48.33
C THR A 31 6.25 17.39 47.01
N SER A 32 7.59 17.34 47.04
CA SER A 32 8.41 17.31 45.82
C SER A 32 8.15 16.07 44.95
N ARG A 33 7.87 14.90 45.54
CA ARG A 33 7.46 13.71 44.77
C ARG A 33 6.12 13.90 44.07
N LEU A 34 5.13 14.48 44.76
CA LEU A 34 3.81 14.73 44.18
C LEU A 34 3.88 15.73 43.02
N GLU A 35 4.69 16.78 43.13
CA GLU A 35 4.95 17.74 42.04
C GLU A 35 5.56 17.04 40.80
N GLN A 36 6.52 16.12 41.01
CA GLN A 36 7.10 15.33 39.92
C GLN A 36 6.08 14.41 39.26
N MET A 37 5.22 13.75 40.05
CA MET A 37 4.15 12.90 39.51
C MET A 37 3.11 13.72 38.73
N GLU A 38 2.76 14.91 39.21
CA GLU A 38 1.84 15.81 38.51
C GLU A 38 2.43 16.27 37.18
N HIS A 39 3.71 16.63 37.14
CA HIS A 39 4.41 16.96 35.90
C HIS A 39 4.41 15.78 34.91
N GLN A 40 4.72 14.56 35.37
CA GLN A 40 4.68 13.36 34.52
C GLN A 40 3.28 13.09 33.96
N THR A 41 2.25 13.30 34.79
CA THR A 41 0.85 13.13 34.38
C THR A 41 0.47 14.13 33.29
N ARG A 42 0.86 15.41 33.44
CA ARG A 42 0.61 16.44 32.42
C ARG A 42 1.30 16.15 31.08
N GLU A 43 2.52 15.63 31.11
CA GLU A 43 3.25 15.23 29.89
C GLU A 43 2.55 14.06 29.18
N LEU A 44 2.12 13.02 29.93
CA LEU A 44 1.36 11.90 29.37
C LEU A 44 0.03 12.35 28.75
N GLU A 45 -0.69 13.27 29.41
CA GLU A 45 -1.92 13.84 28.86
C GLU A 45 -1.67 14.62 27.56
N ARG A 46 -0.56 15.36 27.49
CA ARG A 46 -0.15 16.07 26.27
C ARG A 46 0.15 15.10 25.13
N GLU A 47 0.94 14.07 25.38
CA GLU A 47 1.24 13.03 24.37
C GLU A 47 -0.03 12.33 23.88
N GLN A 48 -0.97 12.04 24.78
CA GLN A 48 -2.26 11.45 24.39
C GLN A 48 -3.10 12.42 23.55
N ARG A 49 -3.16 13.70 23.91
CA ARG A 49 -3.86 14.72 23.10
C ARG A 49 -3.25 14.83 21.71
N GLU A 50 -1.93 14.85 21.59
CA GLU A 50 -1.24 14.87 20.30
C GLU A 50 -1.51 13.60 19.48
N ARG A 51 -1.58 12.42 20.12
CA ARG A 51 -1.97 11.17 19.45
C ARG A 51 -3.41 11.21 18.97
N ILE A 52 -4.33 11.73 19.77
CA ILE A 52 -5.74 11.87 19.42
C ILE A 52 -5.90 12.84 18.26
N GLU A 53 -5.24 14.00 18.28
CA GLU A 53 -5.32 14.94 17.17
C GLU A 53 -4.67 14.41 15.89
N ARG A 54 -3.53 13.72 15.97
CA ARG A 54 -2.96 13.02 14.81
C ARG A 54 -3.94 12.01 14.20
N ARG A 55 -4.63 11.23 15.03
CA ARG A 55 -5.68 10.30 14.56
C ARG A 55 -6.88 11.03 13.95
N ARG A 56 -7.29 12.15 14.55
CA ARG A 56 -8.42 12.97 14.06
C ARG A 56 -8.10 13.59 12.71
N MET A 57 -6.90 14.14 12.53
CA MET A 57 -6.42 14.66 11.24
C MET A 57 -6.37 13.54 10.19
N ALA A 58 -5.81 12.37 10.52
CA ALA A 58 -5.81 11.22 9.63
C ALA A 58 -7.23 10.77 9.25
N LEU A 59 -8.16 10.78 10.19
CA LEU A 59 -9.56 10.42 9.95
C LEU A 59 -10.28 11.45 9.08
N ALA A 60 -10.03 12.75 9.30
CA ALA A 60 -10.55 13.82 8.46
C ALA A 60 -10.03 13.70 7.02
N HIS A 61 -8.75 13.39 6.86
CA HIS A 61 -8.14 13.12 5.56
C HIS A 61 -8.79 11.92 4.86
N MET A 62 -8.92 10.77 5.54
CA MET A 62 -9.62 9.60 4.99
C MET A 62 -11.07 9.91 4.59
N HIS A 63 -11.78 10.72 5.40
CA HIS A 63 -13.14 11.16 5.07
C HIS A 63 -13.19 12.02 3.80
N GLN A 64 -12.23 12.92 3.62
CA GLN A 64 -12.13 13.74 2.42
C GLN A 64 -11.82 12.89 1.19
N GLU A 65 -10.83 12.00 1.27
CA GLU A 65 -10.50 11.07 0.17
C GLU A 65 -11.68 10.18 -0.22
N ALA A 66 -12.42 9.66 0.77
CA ALA A 66 -13.62 8.86 0.51
C ALA A 66 -14.71 9.67 -0.20
N ARG A 67 -14.87 10.96 0.15
CA ARG A 67 -15.85 11.85 -0.48
C ARG A 67 -15.49 12.15 -1.94
N GLU A 68 -14.21 12.41 -2.22
CA GLU A 68 -13.70 12.63 -3.57
C GLU A 68 -13.87 11.35 -4.43
N SER A 69 -13.53 10.19 -3.86
CA SER A 69 -13.74 8.89 -4.51
C SER A 69 -15.21 8.63 -4.85
N LEU A 70 -16.14 9.00 -3.96
CA LEU A 70 -17.59 8.88 -4.21
C LEU A 70 -18.08 9.81 -5.32
N GLN A 71 -17.58 11.05 -5.37
CA GLN A 71 -17.92 11.99 -6.45
C GLN A 71 -17.42 11.46 -7.80
N GLN A 72 -16.19 10.96 -7.85
CA GLN A 72 -15.60 10.37 -9.04
C GLN A 72 -16.37 9.11 -9.48
N LEU A 73 -16.78 8.25 -8.53
CA LEU A 73 -17.60 7.08 -8.82
C LEU A 73 -18.93 7.46 -9.44
N HIS A 74 -19.65 8.42 -8.84
CA HIS A 74 -20.96 8.86 -9.33
C HIS A 74 -20.85 9.44 -10.74
N TYR A 75 -19.82 10.25 -11.00
CA TYR A 75 -19.55 10.77 -12.33
C TYR A 75 -19.29 9.64 -13.34
N SER A 76 -18.37 8.72 -13.01
CA SER A 76 -17.96 7.62 -13.90
C SER A 76 -19.12 6.67 -14.23
N LEU A 77 -19.94 6.32 -13.23
CA LEU A 77 -21.14 5.49 -13.41
C LEU A 77 -22.16 6.18 -14.33
N SER A 78 -22.37 7.49 -14.17
CA SER A 78 -23.27 8.25 -15.04
C SER A 78 -22.81 8.27 -16.50
N GLN A 79 -21.49 8.22 -16.75
CA GLN A 79 -20.96 8.11 -18.10
C GLN A 79 -21.13 6.69 -18.64
N SER A 80 -20.80 5.66 -17.85
CA SER A 80 -20.96 4.27 -18.29
C SER A 80 -22.41 3.88 -18.60
N GLU A 81 -23.39 4.37 -17.81
CA GLU A 81 -24.82 4.13 -18.07
C GLU A 81 -25.27 4.75 -19.40
N LYS A 82 -24.80 5.98 -19.70
CA LYS A 82 -25.07 6.62 -20.99
C LYS A 82 -24.49 5.81 -22.13
N ILE A 83 -23.26 5.31 -22.00
CA ILE A 83 -22.61 4.58 -23.10
C ILE A 83 -23.26 3.20 -23.32
N MET A 84 -23.61 2.46 -22.25
CA MET A 84 -24.35 1.20 -22.37
C MET A 84 -25.73 1.38 -23.05
N ALA A 85 -26.37 2.54 -22.90
CA ALA A 85 -27.63 2.85 -23.59
C ALA A 85 -27.44 3.13 -25.10
N PHE A 86 -26.24 3.50 -25.55
CA PHE A 86 -25.90 3.83 -26.93
C PHE A 86 -24.95 2.77 -27.55
N SER A 87 -25.38 1.51 -27.61
CA SER A 87 -24.61 0.44 -28.26
C SER A 87 -24.31 0.74 -29.75
N LYS A 88 -23.06 1.10 -30.05
CA LYS A 88 -22.42 1.03 -31.37
C LYS A 88 -21.08 0.28 -31.22
N PRO A 89 -20.66 -0.55 -32.19
CA PRO A 89 -19.54 -1.49 -32.03
C PRO A 89 -18.16 -0.85 -32.26
N ALA A 90 -17.98 0.42 -31.90
CA ALA A 90 -16.69 1.10 -31.96
C ALA A 90 -16.33 1.56 -30.56
N ILE A 91 -15.21 1.04 -30.03
CA ILE A 91 -14.63 1.45 -28.75
C ILE A 91 -14.36 2.96 -28.84
N GLN A 92 -15.15 3.79 -28.15
CA GLN A 92 -14.97 5.25 -28.13
C GLN A 92 -14.05 5.67 -26.98
N GLU A 93 -13.40 6.82 -27.11
CA GLU A 93 -12.52 7.40 -26.06
C GLU A 93 -13.25 7.60 -24.71
N GLU A 94 -14.57 7.83 -24.73
CA GLU A 94 -15.39 8.00 -23.54
C GLU A 94 -15.50 6.72 -22.69
N ASP A 95 -15.61 5.55 -23.33
CA ASP A 95 -15.59 4.26 -22.63
C ASP A 95 -14.25 4.03 -21.93
N LEU A 96 -13.15 4.47 -22.54
CA LEU A 96 -11.78 4.31 -22.02
C LEU A 96 -11.61 5.12 -20.74
N LEU A 97 -12.07 6.38 -20.79
CA LEU A 97 -12.03 7.28 -19.65
C LEU A 97 -12.89 6.76 -18.50
N ALA A 98 -14.12 6.31 -18.78
CA ALA A 98 -15.03 5.79 -17.75
C ALA A 98 -14.45 4.55 -17.05
N SER A 99 -13.91 3.58 -17.80
CA SER A 99 -13.30 2.39 -17.19
C SER A 99 -12.04 2.71 -16.39
N SER A 100 -11.21 3.67 -16.83
CA SER A 100 -10.01 4.08 -16.09
C SER A 100 -10.38 4.67 -14.73
N GLN A 101 -11.34 5.59 -14.73
CA GLN A 101 -11.78 6.28 -13.52
C GLN A 101 -12.40 5.30 -12.52
N LEU A 102 -13.24 4.37 -13.00
CA LEU A 102 -13.81 3.31 -12.15
C LEU A 102 -12.71 2.44 -11.53
N ARG A 103 -11.67 2.08 -12.30
CA ARG A 103 -10.55 1.28 -11.80
C ARG A 103 -9.77 2.02 -10.71
N THR A 104 -9.48 3.31 -10.90
CA THR A 104 -8.83 4.17 -9.89
C THR A 104 -9.65 4.22 -8.59
N VAL A 105 -10.96 4.40 -8.69
CA VAL A 105 -11.84 4.36 -7.51
C VAL A 105 -11.80 2.99 -6.84
N ALA A 106 -11.89 1.90 -7.60
CA ALA A 106 -11.86 0.55 -7.07
C ALA A 106 -10.57 0.30 -6.28
N TYR A 107 -9.42 0.67 -6.82
CA TYR A 107 -8.16 0.54 -6.09
C TYR A 107 -8.09 1.41 -4.83
N LYS A 108 -8.62 2.64 -4.86
CA LYS A 108 -8.68 3.46 -3.64
C LYS A 108 -9.56 2.82 -2.56
N LEU A 109 -10.66 2.19 -2.96
CA LEU A 109 -11.50 1.41 -2.03
C LEU A 109 -10.75 0.20 -1.46
N VAL A 110 -9.89 -0.46 -2.24
CA VAL A 110 -9.00 -1.52 -1.74
C VAL A 110 -8.03 -0.97 -0.70
N GLU A 111 -7.40 0.19 -0.95
CA GLU A 111 -6.51 0.85 0.01
C GLU A 111 -7.22 1.18 1.34
N LEU A 112 -8.49 1.59 1.26
CA LEU A 112 -9.35 1.87 2.40
C LEU A 112 -9.92 0.62 3.10
N GLY A 113 -9.62 -0.59 2.60
CA GLY A 113 -10.13 -1.85 3.14
C GLY A 113 -11.60 -2.13 2.83
N LEU A 114 -12.21 -1.41 1.89
CA LEU A 114 -13.61 -1.52 1.48
C LEU A 114 -13.79 -2.55 0.35
N ALA A 115 -13.31 -3.78 0.57
CA ALA A 115 -13.21 -4.82 -0.46
C ALA A 115 -14.53 -5.13 -1.18
N ASN A 116 -15.65 -5.21 -0.45
CA ASN A 116 -16.96 -5.52 -1.06
C ASN A 116 -17.41 -4.47 -2.09
N LEU A 117 -17.11 -3.19 -1.84
CA LEU A 117 -17.43 -2.12 -2.78
C LEU A 117 -16.51 -2.15 -3.99
N ALA A 118 -15.21 -2.38 -3.77
CA ALA A 118 -14.24 -2.56 -4.84
C ALA A 118 -14.61 -3.76 -5.74
N GLU A 119 -15.10 -4.86 -5.15
CA GLU A 119 -15.52 -6.06 -5.89
C GLU A 119 -16.65 -5.76 -6.86
N ASN A 120 -17.69 -5.03 -6.43
CA ASN A 120 -18.80 -4.63 -7.30
C ASN A 120 -18.29 -3.83 -8.52
N ILE A 121 -17.33 -2.93 -8.31
CA ILE A 121 -16.76 -2.12 -9.38
C ILE A 121 -15.90 -2.99 -10.31
N PHE A 122 -15.01 -3.85 -9.79
CA PHE A 122 -14.19 -4.72 -10.63
C PHE A 122 -15.02 -5.74 -11.41
N ARG A 123 -16.11 -6.25 -10.83
CA ARG A 123 -17.10 -7.07 -11.55
C ARG A 123 -17.72 -6.29 -12.70
N HIS A 124 -18.10 -5.03 -12.49
CA HIS A 124 -18.63 -4.17 -13.54
C HIS A 124 -17.59 -3.90 -14.64
N ILE A 125 -16.34 -3.59 -14.27
CA ILE A 125 -15.24 -3.38 -15.21
C ILE A 125 -14.98 -4.64 -16.04
N SER A 126 -15.01 -5.85 -15.46
CA SER A 126 -14.78 -7.09 -16.21
C SER A 126 -15.85 -7.39 -17.28
N ILE A 127 -17.06 -6.83 -17.13
CA ILE A 127 -18.11 -6.87 -18.15
C ILE A 127 -17.84 -5.80 -19.22
N LEU A 128 -17.63 -4.55 -18.79
CA LEU A 128 -17.41 -3.40 -19.67
C LEU A 128 -16.16 -3.57 -20.55
N ARG A 129 -15.12 -4.17 -19.98
CA ARG A 129 -13.78 -4.38 -20.55
C ARG A 129 -13.43 -5.86 -20.64
N SER A 130 -14.36 -6.64 -21.18
CA SER A 130 -14.20 -8.09 -21.34
C SER A 130 -13.11 -8.49 -22.36
N ASN A 131 -12.65 -7.54 -23.17
CA ASN A 131 -11.52 -7.66 -24.10
C ASN A 131 -10.16 -7.29 -23.48
N GLU A 132 -10.12 -6.86 -22.21
CA GLU A 132 -8.89 -6.53 -21.51
C GLU A 132 -8.59 -7.61 -20.45
N PRO A 133 -7.42 -8.27 -20.48
CA PRO A 133 -7.04 -9.26 -19.48
C PRO A 133 -6.97 -8.65 -18.07
N GLN A 134 -6.53 -7.39 -17.99
CA GLN A 134 -6.36 -6.67 -16.73
C GLN A 134 -7.64 -6.61 -15.89
N SER A 135 -8.81 -6.51 -16.54
CA SER A 135 -10.11 -6.46 -15.84
C SER A 135 -10.44 -7.74 -15.06
N PHE A 136 -10.02 -8.90 -15.57
CA PHE A 136 -10.18 -10.19 -14.88
C PHE A 136 -9.10 -10.39 -13.83
N ARG A 137 -7.86 -9.98 -14.14
CA ARG A 137 -6.73 -10.02 -13.20
C ARG A 137 -7.02 -9.20 -11.95
N ASP A 138 -7.51 -7.97 -12.09
CA ASP A 138 -7.83 -7.09 -10.95
C ASP A 138 -8.86 -7.69 -10.01
N LEU A 139 -9.93 -8.27 -10.56
CA LEU A 139 -10.95 -8.96 -9.77
C LEU A 139 -10.36 -10.17 -9.04
N ALA A 140 -9.54 -10.98 -9.73
CA ALA A 140 -8.88 -12.13 -9.12
C ALA A 140 -7.94 -11.71 -7.98
N LEU A 141 -7.16 -10.65 -8.20
CA LEU A 141 -6.26 -10.06 -7.22
C LEU A 141 -7.01 -9.55 -5.98
N LEU A 142 -8.17 -8.92 -6.14
CA LEU A 142 -8.98 -8.49 -5.01
C LEU A 142 -9.54 -9.68 -4.23
N LEU A 143 -10.17 -10.63 -4.91
CA LEU A 143 -10.84 -11.77 -4.28
C LEU A 143 -9.86 -12.63 -3.46
N GLN A 144 -8.59 -12.73 -3.89
CA GLN A 144 -7.57 -13.50 -3.19
C GLN A 144 -7.01 -12.84 -1.91
N GLU A 145 -7.34 -11.58 -1.64
CA GLU A 145 -6.91 -10.85 -0.43
C GLU A 145 -7.79 -11.18 0.78
N SER A 146 -8.96 -11.82 0.57
CA SER A 146 -9.83 -12.24 1.66
C SER A 146 -9.17 -13.33 2.52
N THR A 147 -9.25 -13.19 3.85
CA THR A 147 -8.70 -14.15 4.81
C THR A 147 -9.56 -15.40 4.97
N ASN A 148 -10.83 -15.33 4.56
CA ASN A 148 -11.79 -16.43 4.68
C ASN A 148 -12.46 -16.69 3.32
N ILE A 149 -11.68 -17.23 2.39
CA ILE A 149 -12.13 -17.50 1.02
C ILE A 149 -12.97 -18.78 1.00
N GLN A 150 -14.23 -18.64 0.60
CA GLN A 150 -15.11 -19.78 0.36
C GLN A 150 -14.68 -20.56 -0.89
N TYR A 151 -15.01 -21.85 -0.95
CA TYR A 151 -14.59 -22.74 -2.05
C TYR A 151 -15.05 -22.26 -3.45
N ASN A 152 -16.25 -21.68 -3.55
CA ASN A 152 -16.74 -21.06 -4.78
C ASN A 152 -15.86 -19.89 -5.26
N HIS A 153 -15.42 -19.01 -4.35
CA HIS A 153 -14.49 -17.95 -4.69
C HIS A 153 -13.12 -18.49 -5.08
N ILE A 154 -12.67 -19.61 -4.50
CA ILE A 154 -11.42 -20.25 -4.92
C ILE A 154 -11.47 -20.69 -6.39
N ILE A 155 -12.58 -21.31 -6.79
CA ILE A 155 -12.82 -21.70 -8.18
C ILE A 155 -12.86 -20.45 -9.07
N GLU A 156 -13.62 -19.43 -8.68
CA GLU A 156 -13.75 -18.18 -9.43
C GLU A 156 -12.41 -17.49 -9.66
N ILE A 157 -11.59 -17.32 -8.61
CA ILE A 157 -10.24 -16.74 -8.70
C ILE A 157 -9.39 -17.51 -9.71
N SER A 158 -9.41 -18.84 -9.60
CA SER A 158 -8.69 -19.71 -10.53
C SER A 158 -9.16 -19.53 -11.97
N ASP A 159 -10.47 -19.46 -12.20
CA ASP A 159 -11.04 -19.32 -13.55
C ASP A 159 -10.76 -17.95 -14.14
N LEU A 160 -10.76 -16.89 -13.34
CA LEU A 160 -10.35 -15.55 -13.75
C LEU A 160 -8.87 -15.53 -14.18
N PHE A 161 -7.96 -16.10 -13.38
CA PHE A 161 -6.55 -16.20 -13.77
C PHE A 161 -6.35 -17.07 -15.01
N LYS A 162 -7.00 -18.23 -15.09
CA LYS A 162 -6.93 -19.10 -16.29
C LYS A 162 -7.44 -18.39 -17.53
N LYS A 163 -8.49 -17.59 -17.41
CA LYS A 163 -8.98 -16.76 -18.51
C LYS A 163 -7.90 -15.81 -18.99
N VAL A 164 -7.17 -15.14 -18.09
CA VAL A 164 -6.05 -14.27 -18.45
C VAL A 164 -4.91 -15.07 -19.09
N ILE A 165 -4.54 -16.21 -18.53
CA ILE A 165 -3.39 -17.02 -18.97
C ILE A 165 -3.63 -17.72 -20.31
N LEU A 166 -4.84 -18.23 -20.54
CA LEU A 166 -5.19 -19.06 -21.70
C LEU A 166 -6.01 -18.29 -22.76
N GLY A 167 -6.40 -17.06 -22.46
CA GLY A 167 -7.20 -16.23 -23.35
C GLY A 167 -6.39 -15.71 -24.54
N GLU A 168 -7.07 -15.51 -25.66
CA GLU A 168 -6.52 -14.79 -26.81
C GLU A 168 -6.75 -13.30 -26.62
N TRP A 169 -5.67 -12.56 -26.38
CA TRP A 169 -5.70 -11.12 -26.18
C TRP A 169 -5.06 -10.39 -27.35
N ASP A 170 -5.41 -9.12 -27.51
CA ASP A 170 -4.70 -8.21 -28.40
C ASP A 170 -3.20 -8.22 -28.04
N ASN A 171 -2.32 -8.22 -29.05
CA ASN A 171 -0.87 -8.24 -28.88
C ASN A 171 -0.33 -7.09 -28.02
N ARG A 172 -1.11 -6.02 -27.84
CA ARG A 172 -0.84 -4.95 -26.88
C ARG A 172 -0.75 -5.43 -25.42
N PHE A 173 -1.31 -6.59 -25.09
CA PHE A 173 -1.25 -7.22 -23.76
C PHE A 173 -0.31 -8.44 -23.72
N ALA A 174 0.60 -8.59 -24.68
CA ALA A 174 1.52 -9.73 -24.71
C ALA A 174 2.33 -9.85 -23.39
N GLU A 175 2.52 -11.08 -22.92
CA GLU A 175 3.23 -11.46 -21.69
C GLU A 175 2.46 -11.23 -20.37
N ILE A 176 1.23 -10.70 -20.40
CA ILE A 176 0.37 -10.62 -19.20
C ILE A 176 0.10 -12.00 -18.59
N GLU A 177 0.10 -13.04 -19.41
CA GLU A 177 -0.06 -14.43 -19.01
C GLU A 177 1.04 -14.89 -18.03
N VAL A 178 2.26 -14.33 -18.13
CA VAL A 178 3.38 -14.67 -17.24
C VAL A 178 3.13 -14.10 -15.84
N THR A 179 2.76 -12.81 -15.77
CA THR A 179 2.38 -12.12 -14.52
C THR A 179 1.21 -12.81 -13.84
N ALA A 180 0.14 -13.11 -14.60
CA ALA A 180 -1.04 -13.79 -14.10
C ALA A 180 -0.73 -15.23 -13.64
N LEU A 181 0.17 -15.93 -14.34
CA LEU A 181 0.60 -17.27 -13.94
C LEU A 181 1.40 -17.24 -12.63
N HIS A 182 2.25 -16.24 -12.43
CA HIS A 182 2.99 -16.05 -11.17
C HIS A 182 2.02 -15.85 -9.99
N GLU A 183 1.00 -15.01 -10.19
CA GLU A 183 -0.03 -14.70 -9.19
C GLU A 183 -0.93 -15.90 -8.89
N LEU A 184 -1.35 -16.65 -9.92
CA LEU A 184 -2.08 -17.89 -9.75
C LEU A 184 -1.27 -18.92 -8.96
N ASN A 185 0.02 -19.06 -9.26
CA ASN A 185 0.90 -19.99 -8.55
C ASN A 185 1.03 -19.65 -7.07
N TRP A 186 1.12 -18.36 -6.73
CA TRP A 186 1.07 -17.93 -5.34
C TRP A 186 -0.27 -18.27 -4.69
N PHE A 187 -1.38 -17.99 -5.36
CA PHE A 187 -2.71 -18.34 -4.88
C PHE A 187 -2.84 -19.85 -4.62
N LEU A 188 -2.47 -20.70 -5.57
CA LEU A 188 -2.52 -22.17 -5.44
C LEU A 188 -1.63 -22.70 -4.31
N PHE A 189 -0.46 -22.07 -4.08
CA PHE A 189 0.42 -22.44 -2.98
C PHE A 189 -0.23 -22.19 -1.61
N ARG A 190 -0.95 -21.07 -1.44
CA ARG A 190 -1.62 -20.74 -0.17
C ARG A 190 -2.74 -21.71 0.22
N PHE A 191 -3.46 -22.28 -0.76
CA PHE A 191 -4.70 -23.03 -0.49
C PHE A 191 -4.54 -24.56 -0.50
N HIS A 192 -3.31 -25.11 -0.61
CA HIS A 192 -2.96 -26.54 -0.50
C HIS A 192 -3.81 -27.57 -1.30
N GLN A 193 -4.79 -27.13 -2.09
CA GLN A 193 -5.68 -27.95 -2.95
C GLN A 193 -5.30 -27.79 -4.43
N GLN A 194 -4.00 -27.85 -4.71
CA GLN A 194 -3.42 -27.58 -6.03
C GLN A 194 -4.01 -28.42 -7.17
N GLN A 195 -4.42 -29.67 -6.89
CA GLN A 195 -4.79 -30.62 -7.95
C GLN A 195 -6.20 -30.43 -8.51
N GLN A 196 -7.20 -30.04 -7.71
CA GLN A 196 -8.58 -29.87 -8.22
C GLN A 196 -8.75 -28.52 -8.89
N ILE A 197 -8.12 -27.47 -8.34
CA ILE A 197 -8.24 -26.09 -8.83
C ILE A 197 -7.47 -25.92 -10.14
N ALA A 198 -6.31 -26.56 -10.29
CA ALA A 198 -5.46 -26.40 -11.47
C ALA A 198 -5.67 -27.44 -12.58
N ALA A 199 -6.72 -28.27 -12.51
CA ALA A 199 -6.92 -29.43 -13.39
C ALA A 199 -6.92 -29.13 -14.90
N SER A 200 -7.14 -27.87 -15.30
CA SER A 200 -7.13 -27.42 -16.71
C SER A 200 -5.81 -26.79 -17.16
N LEU A 201 -4.82 -26.65 -16.27
CA LEU A 201 -3.48 -26.14 -16.58
C LEU A 201 -2.48 -27.29 -16.65
N ASP A 202 -1.51 -27.17 -17.54
CA ASP A 202 -0.40 -28.12 -17.60
C ASP A 202 0.39 -28.09 -16.27
N ASN A 203 0.65 -29.26 -15.68
CA ASN A 203 1.39 -29.42 -14.43
C ASN A 203 2.80 -28.78 -14.45
N ARG A 204 3.36 -28.52 -15.63
CA ARG A 204 4.63 -27.80 -15.80
C ARG A 204 4.52 -26.32 -15.42
N LEU A 205 3.33 -25.73 -15.54
CA LEU A 205 3.05 -24.33 -15.23
C LEU A 205 2.78 -24.11 -13.74
N ILE A 206 2.60 -25.18 -12.95
CA ILE A 206 2.30 -25.11 -11.52
C ILE A 206 3.59 -25.26 -10.72
N ARG A 207 4.15 -24.15 -10.23
CA ARG A 207 5.40 -24.09 -9.46
C ARG A 207 5.33 -22.99 -8.40
N HIS A 208 5.93 -23.25 -7.24
CA HIS A 208 6.09 -22.21 -6.23
C HIS A 208 7.22 -21.25 -6.63
N LEU A 209 6.86 -20.09 -7.18
CA LEU A 209 7.76 -19.09 -7.74
C LEU A 209 8.03 -17.93 -6.77
N HIS A 210 8.47 -18.20 -5.54
CA HIS A 210 8.73 -17.11 -4.59
C HIS A 210 9.93 -16.24 -5.03
N VAL A 211 9.91 -14.95 -4.68
CA VAL A 211 10.99 -13.99 -4.95
C VAL A 211 11.21 -13.09 -3.74
N ASP A 212 12.44 -12.64 -3.52
CA ASP A 212 12.77 -11.79 -2.38
C ASP A 212 12.16 -10.38 -2.53
N LEU A 213 12.12 -9.82 -3.74
CA LEU A 213 11.48 -8.54 -4.02
C LEU A 213 10.73 -8.60 -5.35
N ARG A 214 9.47 -8.14 -5.34
CA ARG A 214 8.62 -7.91 -6.51
C ARG A 214 8.04 -6.52 -6.44
N ILE A 215 8.18 -5.73 -7.50
CA ILE A 215 7.59 -4.40 -7.62
C ILE A 215 6.68 -4.42 -8.84
N VAL A 216 5.44 -3.97 -8.69
CA VAL A 216 4.46 -3.92 -9.77
C VAL A 216 3.94 -2.50 -9.89
N LEU A 217 4.23 -1.83 -11.00
CA LEU A 217 3.67 -0.55 -11.36
C LEU A 217 2.37 -0.79 -12.13
N VAL A 218 1.26 -0.25 -11.63
CA VAL A 218 -0.05 -0.29 -12.28
C VAL A 218 -0.38 1.11 -12.78
N TRP A 219 -0.71 1.19 -14.07
CA TRP A 219 -0.90 2.46 -14.76
C TRP A 219 -1.98 2.41 -15.85
N ASP A 220 -2.44 3.60 -16.26
CA ASP A 220 -3.36 3.81 -17.39
C ASP A 220 -2.75 4.59 -18.57
N THR A 221 -1.48 4.98 -18.47
CA THR A 221 -0.72 5.73 -19.48
C THR A 221 0.74 5.28 -19.57
N ASP A 222 1.44 5.69 -20.62
CA ASP A 222 2.83 5.31 -20.95
C ASP A 222 3.83 5.70 -19.83
N LEU A 223 4.14 4.72 -18.98
CA LEU A 223 5.04 4.83 -17.83
C LEU A 223 6.05 3.71 -17.81
N ASP A 224 7.31 4.06 -17.57
CA ASP A 224 8.36 3.07 -17.35
C ASP A 224 8.71 2.98 -15.86
N LEU A 225 8.80 1.75 -15.37
CA LEU A 225 9.36 1.39 -14.08
C LEU A 225 10.89 1.30 -14.20
N HIS A 226 11.57 1.95 -13.27
CA HIS A 226 13.00 1.95 -13.13
C HIS A 226 13.37 1.50 -11.73
N VAL A 227 14.24 0.51 -11.60
CA VAL A 227 14.72 0.02 -10.31
C VAL A 227 16.23 0.10 -10.26
N ILE A 228 16.76 1.00 -9.42
CA ILE A 228 18.20 1.10 -9.15
C ILE A 228 18.50 0.17 -7.98
N GLU A 229 19.35 -0.81 -8.23
CA GLU A 229 19.73 -1.84 -7.27
C GLU A 229 20.86 -1.37 -6.33
N PRO A 230 21.14 -2.08 -5.22
CA PRO A 230 22.21 -1.71 -4.30
C PRO A 230 23.61 -1.63 -4.92
N THR A 231 23.82 -2.33 -6.04
CA THR A 231 25.06 -2.30 -6.83
C THR A 231 25.23 -0.99 -7.60
N GLY A 232 24.18 -0.18 -7.72
CA GLY A 232 24.10 0.99 -8.59
C GLY A 232 23.66 0.66 -10.03
N GLU A 233 23.43 -0.61 -10.35
CA GLU A 233 22.89 -1.03 -11.65
C GLU A 233 21.38 -0.70 -11.73
N GLU A 234 20.93 -0.22 -12.88
CA GLU A 234 19.53 0.18 -13.10
C GLU A 234 18.82 -0.81 -14.02
N CYS A 235 17.73 -1.42 -13.54
CA CYS A 235 16.86 -2.29 -14.31
C CYS A 235 15.66 -1.50 -14.85
N TYR A 236 15.47 -1.50 -16.17
CA TYR A 236 14.38 -0.77 -16.85
C TYR A 236 14.17 -1.32 -18.28
N TYR A 237 13.19 -0.79 -19.04
CA TYR A 237 12.75 -1.38 -20.31
C TYR A 237 13.88 -1.70 -21.33
N SER A 238 14.98 -0.92 -21.38
CA SER A 238 16.10 -1.18 -22.30
C SER A 238 17.26 -1.95 -21.66
N HIS A 239 17.27 -2.12 -20.34
CA HIS A 239 18.22 -2.97 -19.61
C HIS A 239 17.44 -3.91 -18.68
N LYS A 240 16.83 -4.93 -19.29
CA LYS A 240 15.80 -5.76 -18.63
C LYS A 240 16.33 -6.80 -17.66
N ASN A 241 17.64 -7.09 -17.68
CA ASN A 241 18.26 -8.10 -16.85
C ASN A 241 19.54 -7.53 -16.27
N THR A 242 19.64 -7.48 -14.95
CA THR A 242 20.82 -6.98 -14.24
C THR A 242 21.77 -8.11 -13.88
N ALA A 243 23.01 -7.77 -13.53
CA ALA A 243 24.05 -8.76 -13.23
C ALA A 243 23.75 -9.59 -11.98
N ASN A 244 22.98 -9.08 -11.02
CA ASN A 244 22.59 -9.80 -9.81
C ASN A 244 21.28 -10.61 -9.97
N GLY A 245 20.68 -10.60 -11.16
CA GLY A 245 19.49 -11.38 -11.48
C GLY A 245 18.16 -10.66 -11.21
N GLY A 246 18.17 -9.33 -11.11
CA GLY A 246 16.96 -8.52 -11.29
C GLY A 246 16.46 -8.58 -12.73
N MET A 247 15.14 -8.60 -12.90
CA MET A 247 14.49 -8.69 -14.20
C MET A 247 13.26 -7.79 -14.24
N ILE A 248 13.04 -7.08 -15.34
CA ILE A 248 11.80 -6.33 -15.60
C ILE A 248 10.98 -7.00 -16.71
N SER A 249 9.66 -6.99 -16.58
CA SER A 249 8.75 -7.52 -17.59
C SER A 249 8.83 -6.75 -18.90
N ARG A 250 8.20 -7.26 -19.96
CA ARG A 250 7.99 -6.44 -21.14
C ARG A 250 7.13 -5.22 -20.79
N ASP A 251 7.53 -4.09 -21.35
CA ASP A 251 6.82 -2.84 -21.27
C ASP A 251 5.55 -2.86 -22.17
N PHE A 252 4.43 -2.42 -21.61
CA PHE A 252 3.12 -2.39 -22.23
C PHE A 252 2.81 -1.01 -22.83
N THR A 253 3.52 -0.57 -23.86
CA THR A 253 3.36 0.76 -24.48
C THR A 253 1.94 1.18 -24.95
N ARG A 254 0.95 0.27 -25.01
CA ARG A 254 -0.41 0.55 -25.54
C ARG A 254 -1.52 -0.19 -24.79
N GLY A 255 -1.83 0.17 -23.57
CA GLY A 255 -2.96 -0.40 -22.82
C GLY A 255 -2.68 -0.34 -21.33
N TYR A 256 -3.47 -1.03 -20.51
CA TYR A 256 -3.17 -1.14 -19.09
C TYR A 256 -2.09 -2.20 -18.87
N GLY A 257 -0.86 -1.77 -18.63
CA GLY A 257 0.20 -2.64 -18.15
C GLY A 257 0.22 -2.69 -16.62
N PRO A 258 0.40 -3.87 -16.01
CA PRO A 258 1.38 -3.95 -14.96
C PRO A 258 2.78 -4.04 -15.59
N GLU A 259 3.68 -3.13 -15.26
CA GLU A 259 5.11 -3.39 -15.43
C GLU A 259 5.65 -3.95 -14.12
N GLU A 260 6.37 -5.08 -14.17
CA GLU A 260 6.90 -5.71 -12.97
C GLU A 260 8.42 -5.84 -12.98
N TYR A 261 9.03 -5.55 -11.84
CA TYR A 261 10.40 -5.92 -11.53
C TYR A 261 10.41 -7.09 -10.53
N LEU A 262 11.27 -8.06 -10.76
CA LEU A 262 11.46 -9.25 -9.93
C LEU A 262 12.95 -9.46 -9.64
N ILE A 263 13.28 -9.82 -8.40
CA ILE A 263 14.60 -10.38 -8.08
C ILE A 263 14.45 -11.57 -7.13
N ARG A 264 14.97 -12.72 -7.56
CA ARG A 264 14.79 -13.99 -6.85
C ARG A 264 15.54 -14.04 -5.52
N LYS A 265 16.76 -13.50 -5.52
CA LYS A 265 17.67 -13.41 -4.37
C LYS A 265 18.17 -11.97 -4.29
N ALA A 266 17.53 -11.16 -3.46
CA ALA A 266 17.85 -9.74 -3.40
C ALA A 266 19.20 -9.54 -2.72
N THR A 267 20.10 -8.81 -3.39
CA THR A 267 21.34 -8.30 -2.77
C THR A 267 20.98 -7.36 -1.62
N LYS A 268 21.73 -7.42 -0.51
CA LYS A 268 21.56 -6.49 0.62
C LYS A 268 21.78 -5.03 0.20
N GLY A 269 20.96 -4.14 0.74
CA GLY A 269 21.04 -2.69 0.57
C GLY A 269 19.73 -2.08 0.07
N THR A 270 19.84 -0.85 -0.45
CA THR A 270 18.69 -0.06 -0.89
C THR A 270 18.37 -0.29 -2.36
N TYR A 271 17.13 -0.64 -2.66
CA TYR A 271 16.57 -0.56 -4.00
C TYR A 271 15.79 0.75 -4.13
N THR A 272 16.14 1.59 -5.11
CA THR A 272 15.42 2.84 -5.37
C THR A 272 14.46 2.62 -6.52
N VAL A 273 13.17 2.75 -6.25
CA VAL A 273 12.09 2.59 -7.23
C VAL A 273 11.74 3.95 -7.80
N ARG A 274 11.81 4.04 -9.12
CA ARG A 274 11.55 5.25 -9.89
C ARG A 274 10.52 4.96 -10.98
N VAL A 275 9.78 6.00 -11.34
CA VAL A 275 8.84 5.93 -12.45
C VAL A 275 9.13 7.08 -13.40
N LYS A 276 9.21 6.77 -14.69
CA LYS A 276 9.37 7.75 -15.75
C LYS A 276 8.03 8.01 -16.42
N TYR A 277 7.59 9.27 -16.42
CA TYR A 277 6.35 9.64 -17.06
C TYR A 277 6.53 10.21 -18.46
N PHE A 278 6.14 9.46 -19.50
CA PHE A 278 6.14 9.93 -20.87
C PHE A 278 4.80 10.58 -21.18
N ALA A 279 4.68 11.86 -20.81
CA ALA A 279 3.46 12.61 -21.09
C ALA A 279 3.08 12.57 -22.58
N ASN A 280 1.86 12.13 -22.88
CA ASN A 280 1.26 12.21 -24.20
C ASN A 280 0.52 13.55 -24.37
N HIS A 281 0.60 14.15 -25.56
CA HIS A 281 -0.03 15.44 -25.88
C HIS A 281 -1.57 15.47 -25.72
N GLN A 282 -2.23 14.32 -25.58
CA GLN A 282 -3.69 14.22 -25.45
C GLN A 282 -4.22 14.31 -24.01
N GLN A 283 -3.39 14.26 -22.97
CA GLN A 283 -3.84 14.27 -21.56
C GLN A 283 -4.17 15.66 -20.98
N SER A 284 -4.12 16.71 -21.81
CA SER A 284 -4.52 18.08 -21.43
C SER A 284 -5.97 18.21 -20.93
N LEU A 285 -6.82 17.18 -21.14
CA LEU A 285 -8.25 17.23 -20.83
C LEU A 285 -8.67 16.40 -19.60
N THR A 286 -7.83 15.50 -19.08
CA THR A 286 -8.24 14.49 -18.08
C THR A 286 -7.73 14.73 -16.65
N GLY A 287 -6.89 15.74 -16.44
CA GLY A 287 -6.27 15.98 -15.14
C GLY A 287 -5.13 15.01 -14.83
N ALA A 288 -4.46 15.23 -13.69
CA ALA A 288 -3.26 14.49 -13.26
C ALA A 288 -3.45 12.97 -13.21
N THR A 289 -2.44 12.22 -13.66
CA THR A 289 -2.41 10.74 -13.72
C THR A 289 -2.15 10.17 -12.33
N THR A 290 -2.95 9.19 -11.90
CA THR A 290 -2.70 8.45 -10.66
C THR A 290 -1.98 7.15 -10.97
N ILE A 291 -0.85 6.91 -10.30
CA ILE A 291 -0.09 5.67 -10.41
C ILE A 291 -0.14 4.91 -9.10
N MET A 292 -0.04 3.60 -9.19
CA MET A 292 0.04 2.73 -8.03
C MET A 292 1.21 1.76 -8.15
N VAL A 293 2.05 1.75 -7.13
CA VAL A 293 3.21 0.85 -7.06
C VAL A 293 3.01 -0.11 -5.91
N TYR A 294 2.85 -1.39 -6.24
CA TYR A 294 2.81 -2.47 -5.28
C TYR A 294 4.23 -2.98 -5.04
N ILE A 295 4.65 -3.00 -3.78
CA ILE A 295 5.98 -3.43 -3.37
C ILE A 295 5.78 -4.66 -2.47
N TYR A 296 6.30 -5.79 -2.92
CA TYR A 296 6.26 -7.05 -2.20
C TYR A 296 7.66 -7.47 -1.78
N LYS A 297 7.88 -7.66 -0.48
CA LYS A 297 9.07 -8.36 0.03
C LYS A 297 8.71 -9.79 0.38
N TYR A 298 9.59 -10.73 0.05
CA TYR A 298 9.38 -12.17 0.23
C TYR A 298 8.07 -12.63 -0.42
N TYR A 299 7.83 -12.17 -1.66
CA TYR A 299 6.63 -12.52 -2.41
C TYR A 299 6.55 -14.04 -2.59
N GLY A 300 5.40 -14.62 -2.29
CA GLY A 300 5.23 -16.05 -2.33
C GLY A 300 5.61 -16.77 -1.03
N GLU A 301 6.04 -16.08 0.02
CA GLU A 301 6.39 -16.69 1.31
C GLU A 301 5.33 -16.40 2.39
N SER A 302 5.33 -17.17 3.48
CA SER A 302 4.39 -16.96 4.60
C SER A 302 4.61 -15.63 5.34
N ASN A 303 5.82 -15.07 5.25
CA ASN A 303 6.20 -13.77 5.79
C ASN A 303 6.16 -12.65 4.72
N GLN A 304 5.46 -12.86 3.60
CA GLN A 304 5.29 -11.85 2.56
C GLN A 304 4.83 -10.53 3.17
N GLN A 305 5.50 -9.45 2.77
CA GLN A 305 5.14 -8.08 3.12
C GLN A 305 4.66 -7.36 1.87
N LYS A 306 3.61 -6.56 1.99
CA LYS A 306 3.02 -5.78 0.89
C LYS A 306 2.90 -4.33 1.33
N GLU A 307 3.39 -3.43 0.50
CA GLU A 307 3.15 -1.99 0.59
C GLU A 307 2.60 -1.48 -0.73
N ILE A 308 1.71 -0.49 -0.66
CA ILE A 308 1.11 0.15 -1.83
C ILE A 308 1.44 1.63 -1.72
N VAL A 309 2.05 2.17 -2.77
CA VAL A 309 2.33 3.61 -2.89
C VAL A 309 1.47 4.16 -4.02
N THR A 310 0.60 5.11 -3.70
CA THR A 310 -0.25 5.81 -4.67
C THR A 310 0.29 7.22 -4.85
N LEU A 311 0.57 7.62 -6.09
CA LEU A 311 1.08 8.96 -6.41
C LEU A 311 0.22 9.60 -7.49
N ARG A 312 0.02 10.91 -7.37
CA ARG A 312 -0.62 11.73 -8.40
C ARG A 312 0.46 12.51 -9.15
N LEU A 313 0.44 12.40 -10.47
CA LEU A 313 1.46 12.97 -11.36
C LEU A 313 0.91 14.25 -12.00
N ASP A 314 1.47 15.39 -11.59
CA ASP A 314 0.94 16.70 -11.95
C ASP A 314 1.67 17.38 -13.13
N SER A 315 2.81 16.84 -13.60
CA SER A 315 3.59 17.46 -14.69
C SER A 315 4.41 16.50 -15.57
N ASN A 316 4.78 16.98 -16.77
CA ASN A 316 5.30 16.18 -17.89
C ASN A 316 6.79 15.79 -17.77
N LYS A 317 7.14 14.59 -18.26
CA LYS A 317 8.52 14.12 -18.54
C LYS A 317 9.48 14.22 -17.36
N GLU A 318 9.03 13.78 -16.19
CA GLU A 318 9.85 13.73 -14.98
C GLU A 318 10.17 12.28 -14.59
N MET A 319 11.37 12.08 -14.06
CA MET A 319 11.74 10.87 -13.32
C MET A 319 11.39 11.10 -11.86
N ILE A 320 10.52 10.25 -11.32
CA ILE A 320 9.96 10.44 -9.98
C ILE A 320 10.45 9.33 -9.06
N ASP A 321 11.02 9.70 -7.91
CA ASP A 321 11.44 8.77 -6.86
C ASP A 321 10.20 8.32 -6.07
N VAL A 322 9.73 7.09 -6.32
CA VAL A 322 8.54 6.57 -5.65
C VAL A 322 8.85 6.14 -4.23
N CYS A 323 9.87 5.27 -4.09
CA CYS A 323 10.24 4.74 -2.79
C CYS A 323 11.67 4.20 -2.74
N LYS A 324 12.18 4.04 -1.53
CA LYS A 324 13.40 3.29 -1.23
C LYS A 324 13.06 2.08 -0.39
N VAL A 325 13.41 0.91 -0.91
CA VAL A 325 13.18 -0.39 -0.26
C VAL A 325 14.50 -0.89 0.31
N GLU A 326 14.60 -0.92 1.63
CA GLU A 326 15.75 -1.50 2.32
C GLU A 326 15.63 -3.02 2.43
N PHE A 327 16.64 -3.74 1.95
CA PHE A 327 16.73 -5.18 2.04
C PHE A 327 17.94 -5.60 2.88
N ASP A 328 17.69 -6.17 4.05
CA ASP A 328 18.74 -6.58 5.00
C ASP A 328 18.45 -8.02 5.45
N ASP A 329 19.27 -9.00 5.03
CA ASP A 329 18.95 -10.44 5.22
C ASP A 329 18.83 -10.86 6.70
N ASP A 330 19.37 -10.07 7.63
CA ASP A 330 19.39 -10.43 9.06
C ASP A 330 17.96 -10.41 9.66
N VAL A 331 16.98 -9.86 8.95
CA VAL A 331 15.57 -9.73 9.37
C VAL A 331 14.70 -10.92 8.94
N LYS A 332 15.21 -11.89 8.15
CA LYS A 332 14.43 -13.11 7.77
C LYS A 332 13.88 -13.91 8.97
N ARG A 333 14.28 -13.61 10.22
CA ARG A 333 13.86 -14.31 11.44
C ARG A 333 12.99 -13.54 12.44
N LYS A 334 12.69 -12.25 12.23
CA LYS A 334 11.83 -11.51 13.17
C LYS A 334 10.83 -10.63 12.45
N SER A 335 9.56 -10.86 12.75
CA SER A 335 8.43 -9.99 12.43
C SER A 335 8.68 -8.57 12.95
N GLN A 336 9.29 -7.71 12.12
CA GLN A 336 9.44 -6.29 12.40
C GLN A 336 9.08 -5.47 11.17
N HIS A 337 8.47 -4.31 11.48
CA HIS A 337 7.96 -3.32 10.57
C HIS A 337 8.99 -2.87 9.53
N ILE A 338 8.46 -2.55 8.35
CA ILE A 338 9.20 -2.01 7.22
C ILE A 338 9.88 -0.69 7.64
N ARG A 339 11.15 -0.52 7.30
CA ARG A 339 11.76 0.81 7.13
C ARG A 339 11.73 1.13 5.63
N THR A 340 10.55 1.46 5.12
CA THR A 340 10.39 2.05 3.80
C THR A 340 10.33 3.55 3.98
N HIS A 341 11.25 4.26 3.33
CA HIS A 341 11.10 5.69 3.10
C HIS A 341 10.42 5.84 1.73
N CYS A 342 9.10 5.66 1.73
CA CYS A 342 8.27 6.07 0.63
C CYS A 342 8.06 7.58 0.73
N GLN A 343 8.00 8.28 -0.41
CA GLN A 343 7.44 9.63 -0.41
C GLN A 343 5.96 9.53 -0.02
N LYS A 344 5.67 9.64 1.28
CA LYS A 344 4.36 10.11 1.72
C LYS A 344 4.41 11.61 1.54
N PHE A 345 3.92 12.10 0.40
CA PHE A 345 3.57 13.50 0.33
C PHE A 345 2.43 13.71 1.34
N GLU A 346 2.75 14.35 2.47
CA GLU A 346 1.78 15.24 3.08
C GLU A 346 1.41 16.25 1.99
N TYR A 347 0.15 16.23 1.57
CA TYR A 347 -0.36 17.19 0.60
C TYR A 347 -0.17 18.61 1.17
N GLU A 348 0.93 19.29 0.84
CA GLU A 348 0.98 20.74 0.91
C GLU A 348 0.11 21.29 -0.22
N TYR A 349 -1.20 21.36 0.02
CA TYR A 349 -2.07 22.20 -0.78
C TYR A 349 -1.63 23.65 -0.59
N SER A 350 -0.83 24.16 -1.52
CA SER A 350 -0.70 25.59 -1.75
C SER A 350 -2.09 26.14 -2.03
N SER A 351 -2.61 26.94 -1.11
CA SER A 351 -3.91 27.62 -1.16
C SER A 351 -3.96 28.74 -2.19
N LYS A 352 -3.47 28.49 -3.40
CA LYS A 352 -3.59 29.38 -4.54
C LYS A 352 -4.29 28.61 -5.64
N TYR A 353 -5.60 28.81 -5.70
CA TYR A 353 -6.53 28.71 -6.84
C TYR A 353 -7.91 28.33 -6.31
N TYR A 354 -8.46 29.21 -5.48
CA TYR A 354 -9.89 29.33 -5.24
C TYR A 354 -10.28 30.78 -5.54
N LEU A 355 -10.84 31.01 -6.72
CA LEU A 355 -11.82 32.04 -7.01
C LEU A 355 -12.86 31.45 -7.97
#